data_AF-A0A8J4GV22-F1
#
_entry.id   AF-A0A8J4GV22-F1
#
_cell.length_a   1.000
_cell.length_b   1.000
_cell.length_c   1.000
_cell.angle_alpha   90.00
_cell.angle_beta   90.00
_cell.angle_gamma   90.00
#
_symmetry.space_group_name_H-M   'P 1'
#
loop_
_entity.id
_entity.type
_entity.pdbx_description
1 polymer ?
#
loop_
_entity_poly.entity_id
_entity_poly.type
_entity_poly.pdbx_seq_one_letter_code
_entity_poly.pdbx_strand_id
1 'polypeptide(L)'
;MSRVFQPVGQKRLTNIAVVRLKKNGERFEIACYKNKVGDWRNGIEKDLDEVLQSTTIFHNVGKGVVAKDKELQAAFGTSNQTAICLEILTKGELQVSDKERKLEYEHLFKDVAGVLVEKCINPATNRPYTLSMLERALRDIHFNLDPKKSAKQQALEALPLLKKEFPIERARMRLKLSVPVEAQQELEQLLQMEAADVQSLDVGPGGVCAVVAQVEPGAFRNLHSFMQTSTRGIGRLEVLSLAVMAEGASADEFANWGAPAAGTRTPLEAEAAIERPAESSTSGAYAAVEARQADGTVVSTSGRFAPAAVGSGRRGGSSGPDAGGPGAEQPQQVVYPRGPVSGIPEEHASRRERFAELDALQPGWTVELRTKGDTVEAVFFHPSGERVGAFANARRMALQTNKTAAP
;
A
#
# COMPACT_ATOMS: atom_id res chain seq x y z
N MET A 1 49.53 16.47 -32.33
CA MET A 1 48.97 15.93 -31.07
C MET A 1 47.47 15.71 -31.26
N SER A 2 47.06 14.45 -31.42
CA SER A 2 45.66 14.04 -31.55
C SER A 2 44.93 14.22 -30.22
N ARG A 3 44.08 15.25 -30.11
CA ARG A 3 43.15 15.42 -28.98
C ARG A 3 42.16 14.26 -29.00
N VAL A 4 42.33 13.33 -28.06
CA VAL A 4 41.35 12.29 -27.78
C VAL A 4 40.05 12.99 -27.35
N PHE A 5 38.99 12.83 -28.15
CA PHE A 5 37.65 13.34 -27.84
C PHE A 5 37.04 12.44 -26.75
N GLN A 6 37.47 12.63 -25.50
CA GLN A 6 36.78 12.02 -24.37
C GLN A 6 35.42 12.70 -24.23
N PRO A 7 34.32 11.94 -24.11
CA PRO A 7 33.02 12.54 -23.87
C PRO A 7 33.04 13.27 -22.52
N VAL A 8 33.05 14.60 -22.56
CA VAL A 8 33.08 15.50 -21.41
C VAL A 8 31.72 15.57 -20.70
N GLY A 9 30.88 14.54 -20.85
CA GLY A 9 29.53 14.45 -20.29
C GLY A 9 29.57 14.29 -18.77
N GLN A 10 30.07 15.29 -18.06
CA GLN A 10 30.10 15.30 -16.61
C GLN A 10 28.67 15.52 -16.11
N LYS A 11 27.98 14.43 -15.81
CA LYS A 11 26.69 14.46 -15.11
C LYS A 11 26.96 14.80 -13.64
N ARG A 12 26.88 16.09 -13.31
CA ARG A 12 27.21 16.61 -11.96
C ARG A 12 26.20 16.23 -10.88
N LEU A 13 24.95 15.98 -11.26
CA LEU A 13 23.86 15.69 -10.34
C LEU A 13 23.10 14.45 -10.83
N THR A 14 22.80 13.53 -9.91
CA THR A 14 22.08 12.29 -10.18
C THR A 14 20.76 12.26 -9.41
N ASN A 15 19.73 11.64 -9.97
CA ASN A 15 18.40 11.47 -9.35
C ASN A 15 17.76 12.79 -8.86
N ILE A 16 17.77 13.81 -9.71
CA ILE A 16 17.25 15.14 -9.40
C ILE A 16 15.74 15.20 -9.69
N ALA A 17 14.97 15.81 -8.79
CA ALA A 17 13.65 16.38 -9.09
C ALA A 17 13.80 17.87 -9.44
N VAL A 18 13.08 18.30 -10.46
CA VAL A 18 13.08 19.69 -10.89
C VAL A 18 11.75 20.32 -10.50
N VAL A 19 11.81 21.40 -9.72
CA VAL A 19 10.64 22.25 -9.46
C VAL A 19 10.79 23.50 -10.31
N ARG A 20 9.76 23.80 -11.11
CA ARG A 20 9.77 24.91 -12.07
C ARG A 20 8.76 25.98 -11.66
N LEU A 21 9.18 27.24 -11.72
CA LEU A 21 8.30 28.40 -11.59
C LEU A 21 8.51 29.33 -12.79
N LYS A 22 7.41 29.75 -13.43
CA LYS A 22 7.43 30.77 -14.49
C LYS A 22 7.00 32.10 -13.89
N LYS A 23 7.89 33.10 -13.90
CA LYS A 23 7.63 34.44 -13.34
C LYS A 23 8.23 35.49 -14.26
N ASN A 24 7.49 36.57 -14.51
CA ASN A 24 7.90 37.67 -15.39
C ASN A 24 8.33 37.23 -16.82
N GLY A 25 7.69 36.20 -17.38
CA GLY A 25 8.01 35.65 -18.70
C GLY A 25 9.18 34.66 -18.72
N GLU A 26 10.02 34.64 -17.68
CA GLU A 26 11.18 33.76 -17.56
C GLU A 26 10.86 32.49 -16.75
N ARG A 27 11.69 31.46 -16.94
CA ARG A 27 11.58 30.17 -16.23
C ARG A 27 12.73 30.06 -15.24
N PHE A 28 12.39 29.70 -14.01
CA PHE A 28 13.33 29.41 -12.94
C PHE A 28 13.08 27.98 -12.46
N GLU A 29 14.16 27.26 -12.22
CA GLU A 29 14.18 25.86 -11.85
C GLU A 29 15.16 25.65 -10.69
N ILE A 30 14.77 24.78 -9.76
CA ILE A 30 15.62 24.37 -8.63
C ILE A 30 15.84 22.86 -8.67
N ALA A 31 16.99 22.44 -8.16
CA ALA A 31 17.37 21.04 -8.05
C ALA A 31 17.05 20.52 -6.64
N CYS A 32 16.12 19.57 -6.55
CA CYS A 32 15.66 18.99 -5.29
C CYS A 32 15.84 17.48 -5.28
N TYR A 33 15.79 16.88 -4.09
CA TYR A 33 15.64 15.43 -3.96
C TYR A 33 14.19 15.03 -4.22
N LYS A 34 13.99 13.97 -5.02
CA LYS A 34 12.67 13.54 -5.51
C LYS A 34 11.63 13.31 -4.41
N ASN A 35 12.01 12.61 -3.34
CA ASN A 35 11.07 12.23 -2.29
C ASN A 35 10.76 13.40 -1.33
N LYS A 36 11.70 14.33 -1.16
CA LYS A 36 11.62 15.40 -0.15
C LYS A 36 10.72 16.57 -0.55
N VAL A 37 10.47 16.79 -1.84
CA VAL A 37 9.60 17.88 -2.30
C VAL A 37 8.15 17.69 -1.86
N GLY A 38 7.67 16.44 -1.87
CA GLY A 38 6.34 16.09 -1.35
C GLY A 38 6.23 16.34 0.16
N ASP A 39 7.21 15.85 0.91
CA ASP A 39 7.29 16.00 2.37
C ASP A 39 7.31 17.47 2.81
N TRP A 40 8.05 18.31 2.09
CA TRP A 40 8.08 19.77 2.31
C TRP A 40 6.70 20.40 2.14
N ARG A 41 5.95 20.02 1.09
CA ARG A 41 4.59 20.54 0.84
C ARG A 41 3.58 20.05 1.87
N ASN A 42 3.80 18.84 2.38
CA ASN A 42 3.00 18.26 3.46
C ASN A 42 3.40 18.80 4.85
N GLY A 43 4.48 19.57 4.94
CA GLY A 43 4.98 20.17 6.19
C GLY A 43 5.68 19.21 7.14
N ILE A 44 6.12 18.05 6.64
CA ILE A 44 6.82 17.02 7.41
C ILE A 44 8.28 17.45 7.61
N GLU A 45 8.95 17.84 6.52
CA GLU A 45 10.34 18.30 6.53
C GLU A 45 10.39 19.83 6.52
N LYS A 46 11.22 20.41 7.40
CA LYS A 46 11.35 21.86 7.59
C LYS A 46 12.73 22.43 7.27
N ASP A 47 13.72 21.55 7.07
CA ASP A 47 15.09 21.95 6.77
C ASP A 47 15.33 22.02 5.26
N LEU A 48 15.70 23.21 4.78
CA LEU A 48 15.84 23.49 3.35
C LEU A 48 17.00 22.71 2.71
N ASP A 49 18.09 22.50 3.46
CA ASP A 49 19.29 21.82 3.00
C ASP A 49 19.08 20.32 2.74
N GLU A 50 18.07 19.71 3.37
CA GLU A 50 17.71 18.31 3.13
C GLU A 50 16.82 18.14 1.90
N VAL A 51 16.04 19.18 1.55
CA VAL A 51 15.15 19.17 0.38
C VAL A 51 15.91 19.52 -0.91
N LEU A 52 16.80 20.50 -0.84
CA LEU A 52 17.55 21.01 -2.00
C LEU A 52 18.86 20.24 -2.19
N GLN A 53 19.19 19.93 -3.44
CA GLN A 53 20.54 19.45 -3.78
C GLN A 53 21.54 20.60 -3.94
N SER A 54 21.04 21.77 -4.33
CA SER A 54 21.82 22.99 -4.45
C SER A 54 20.93 24.19 -4.16
N THR A 55 21.48 25.18 -3.48
CA THR A 55 20.84 26.49 -3.21
C THR A 55 20.84 27.43 -4.42
N THR A 56 21.51 27.04 -5.50
CA THR A 56 21.59 27.83 -6.74
C THR A 56 20.35 27.67 -7.60
N ILE A 57 19.91 28.77 -8.22
CA ILE A 57 18.71 28.81 -9.07
C ILE A 57 19.14 28.77 -10.53
N PHE A 58 18.46 27.94 -11.31
CA PHE A 58 18.77 27.69 -12.71
C PHE A 58 17.66 28.19 -13.61
N HIS A 59 17.97 28.53 -14.86
CA HIS A 59 16.95 28.56 -15.93
C HIS A 59 16.65 27.14 -16.43
N ASN A 60 17.65 26.26 -16.38
CA ASN A 60 17.51 24.87 -16.75
C ASN A 60 18.47 24.02 -15.93
N VAL A 61 17.93 23.19 -15.04
CA VAL A 61 18.73 22.30 -14.18
C VAL A 61 19.46 21.23 -15.00
N GLY A 62 18.79 20.66 -16.01
CA GLY A 62 19.35 19.60 -16.86
C GLY A 62 20.54 20.05 -17.70
N LYS A 63 20.59 21.33 -18.09
CA LYS A 63 21.71 21.95 -18.82
C LYS A 63 22.70 22.68 -17.90
N GLY A 64 22.39 22.81 -16.61
CA GLY A 64 23.21 23.54 -15.64
C GLY A 64 23.32 25.05 -15.93
N VAL A 65 22.31 25.66 -16.55
CA VAL A 65 22.32 27.10 -16.86
C VAL A 65 21.79 27.87 -15.65
N VAL A 66 22.69 28.57 -14.96
CA VAL A 66 22.39 29.36 -13.74
C VAL A 66 21.71 30.68 -14.12
N ALA A 67 20.72 31.12 -13.32
CA ALA A 67 20.07 32.42 -13.48
C ALA A 67 20.95 33.55 -12.91
N LYS A 68 20.99 34.72 -13.56
CA LYS A 68 21.81 35.84 -13.09
C LYS A 68 21.08 36.62 -11.99
N ASP A 69 21.83 37.18 -11.05
CA ASP A 69 21.26 37.97 -9.94
C ASP A 69 20.39 39.15 -10.41
N LYS A 70 20.68 39.74 -11.56
CA LYS A 70 19.86 40.82 -12.16
C LYS A 70 18.46 40.34 -12.55
N GLU A 71 18.37 39.14 -13.11
CA GLU A 71 17.12 38.51 -13.54
C GLU A 71 16.32 38.04 -12.32
N LEU A 72 17.00 37.50 -11.31
CA LEU A 72 16.41 37.15 -10.02
C LEU A 72 15.81 38.37 -9.32
N GLN A 73 16.54 39.49 -9.26
CA GLN A 73 16.05 40.73 -8.66
C GLN A 73 14.84 41.29 -9.42
N ALA A 74 14.83 41.21 -10.76
CA ALA A 74 13.71 41.67 -11.59
C ALA A 74 12.46 40.79 -11.43
N ALA A 75 12.63 39.47 -11.29
CA ALA A 75 11.51 38.53 -11.19
C ALA A 75 10.97 38.40 -9.76
N PHE A 76 11.84 38.38 -8.75
CA PHE A 76 11.48 38.09 -7.35
C PHE A 76 11.57 39.30 -6.43
N GLY A 77 12.16 40.42 -6.87
CA GLY A 77 12.37 41.60 -6.02
C GLY A 77 13.45 41.42 -4.95
N THR A 78 14.16 40.29 -4.97
CA THR A 78 15.23 39.94 -4.03
C THR A 78 16.34 39.18 -4.75
N SER A 79 17.57 39.28 -4.23
CA SER A 79 18.75 38.54 -4.69
C SER A 79 19.08 37.37 -3.76
N ASN A 80 18.34 37.20 -2.66
CA ASN A 80 18.57 36.12 -1.72
C ASN A 80 18.06 34.79 -2.29
N GLN A 81 19.00 33.94 -2.73
CA GLN A 81 18.70 32.65 -3.37
C GLN A 81 17.87 31.72 -2.47
N THR A 82 18.11 31.71 -1.16
CA THR A 82 17.38 30.87 -0.19
C THR A 82 15.90 31.24 -0.13
N ALA A 83 15.60 32.54 -0.08
CA ALA A 83 14.22 33.03 -0.05
C ALA A 83 13.48 32.72 -1.35
N ILE A 84 14.17 32.85 -2.49
CA ILE A 84 13.62 32.52 -3.80
C ILE A 84 13.37 31.02 -3.92
N CYS A 85 14.27 30.16 -3.44
CA CYS A 85 14.06 28.72 -3.42
C CYS A 85 12.78 28.34 -2.65
N LEU A 86 12.51 29.00 -1.53
CA LEU A 86 11.29 28.78 -0.75
C LEU A 86 10.02 29.21 -1.51
N GLU A 87 10.06 30.33 -2.23
CA GLU A 87 8.96 30.74 -3.11
C GLU A 87 8.75 29.74 -4.28
N ILE A 88 9.83 29.23 -4.87
CA ILE A 88 9.76 28.24 -5.97
C ILE A 88 9.24 26.89 -5.45
N LEU A 89 9.64 26.44 -4.26
CA LEU A 89 9.14 25.18 -3.67
C LEU A 89 7.63 25.23 -3.41
N THR A 90 7.14 26.38 -2.93
CA THR A 90 5.73 26.58 -2.54
C THR A 90 4.81 26.83 -3.74
N LYS A 91 5.22 27.71 -4.67
CA LYS A 91 4.38 28.09 -5.83
C LYS A 91 4.71 27.36 -7.13
N GLY A 92 5.89 26.74 -7.22
CA GLY A 92 6.34 26.06 -8.42
C GLY A 92 5.62 24.74 -8.69
N GLU A 93 5.77 24.22 -9.89
CA GLU A 93 5.26 22.93 -10.29
C GLU A 93 6.39 21.90 -10.24
N LEU A 94 6.16 20.78 -9.54
CA LEU A 94 7.09 19.66 -9.51
C LEU A 94 6.97 18.90 -10.84
N GLN A 95 8.08 18.78 -11.55
CA GLN A 95 8.14 17.96 -12.74
C GLN A 95 8.34 16.49 -12.34
N VAL A 96 7.24 15.75 -12.24
CA VAL A 96 7.26 14.30 -12.09
C VAL A 96 7.67 13.63 -13.40
N SER A 97 8.42 12.54 -13.30
CA SER A 97 8.75 11.72 -14.47
C SER A 97 7.53 10.92 -14.95
N ASP A 98 7.50 10.51 -16.22
CA ASP A 98 6.36 9.76 -16.76
C ASP A 98 6.13 8.42 -16.02
N LYS A 99 7.20 7.80 -15.53
CA LYS A 99 7.11 6.58 -14.71
C LYS A 99 6.46 6.85 -13.34
N GLU A 100 6.88 7.92 -12.66
CA GLU A 100 6.30 8.32 -11.37
C GLU A 100 4.83 8.72 -11.54
N ARG A 101 4.49 9.51 -12.57
CA ARG A 101 3.10 9.87 -12.86
C ARG A 101 2.23 8.63 -13.09
N LYS A 102 2.74 7.62 -13.80
CA LYS A 102 2.02 6.37 -14.03
C LYS A 102 1.82 5.59 -12.72
N LEU A 103 2.83 5.51 -11.87
CA LEU A 103 2.73 4.87 -10.56
C LEU A 103 1.72 5.60 -9.66
N GLU A 104 1.80 6.92 -9.56
CA GLU A 104 0.84 7.74 -8.80
C GLU A 104 -0.59 7.51 -9.30
N TYR A 105 -0.78 7.45 -10.62
CA TYR A 105 -2.08 7.15 -11.22
C TYR A 105 -2.57 5.74 -10.86
N GLU A 106 -1.71 4.72 -10.96
CA GLU A 106 -2.05 3.34 -10.58
C GLU A 106 -2.35 3.20 -9.08
N HIS A 107 -1.64 3.93 -8.21
CA HIS A 107 -1.91 4.00 -6.78
C HIS A 107 -3.27 4.64 -6.51
N LEU A 108 -3.53 5.82 -7.07
CA LEU A 108 -4.83 6.49 -6.94
C LEU A 108 -5.98 5.62 -7.47
N PHE A 109 -5.75 4.90 -8.56
CA PHE A 109 -6.72 3.99 -9.14
C PHE A 109 -7.06 2.83 -8.20
N LYS A 110 -6.05 2.24 -7.56
CA LYS A 110 -6.24 1.21 -6.53
C LYS A 110 -6.95 1.76 -5.30
N ASP A 111 -6.62 2.97 -4.87
CA ASP A 111 -7.26 3.61 -3.71
C ASP A 111 -8.75 3.87 -3.98
N VAL A 112 -9.09 4.36 -5.18
CA VAL A 112 -10.49 4.55 -5.59
C VAL A 112 -11.24 3.22 -5.66
N ALA A 113 -10.64 2.19 -6.26
CA ALA A 113 -11.22 0.85 -6.28
C ALA A 113 -11.41 0.30 -4.86
N GLY A 114 -10.45 0.50 -3.96
CA GLY A 114 -10.53 0.08 -2.56
C GLY A 114 -11.69 0.76 -1.82
N VAL A 115 -11.88 2.07 -2.01
CA VAL A 115 -13.04 2.79 -1.45
C VAL A 115 -14.35 2.22 -1.99
N LEU A 116 -14.41 1.84 -3.26
CA LEU A 116 -15.61 1.21 -3.85
C LEU A 116 -15.88 -0.17 -3.26
N VAL A 117 -14.84 -1.00 -3.05
CA VAL A 117 -14.97 -2.33 -2.41
C VAL A 117 -15.63 -2.22 -1.04
N GLU A 118 -15.19 -1.27 -0.21
CA GLU A 118 -15.73 -1.10 1.14
C GLU A 118 -17.18 -0.59 1.17
N LYS A 119 -17.64 0.07 0.11
CA LYS A 119 -18.89 0.85 0.12
C LYS A 119 -19.92 0.35 -0.87
N CYS A 120 -19.59 -0.63 -1.72
CA CYS A 120 -20.47 -1.10 -2.78
C CYS A 120 -20.69 -2.61 -2.68
N ILE A 121 -21.91 -3.03 -3.05
CA ILE A 121 -22.34 -4.42 -3.09
C ILE A 121 -23.06 -4.71 -4.40
N ASN A 122 -23.13 -5.99 -4.75
CA ASN A 122 -24.03 -6.46 -5.79
C ASN A 122 -25.46 -6.54 -5.22
N PRO A 123 -26.45 -5.86 -5.83
CA PRO A 123 -27.82 -5.84 -5.32
C PRO A 123 -28.51 -7.22 -5.37
N ALA A 124 -28.08 -8.12 -6.25
CA ALA A 124 -28.67 -9.46 -6.35
C ALA A 124 -28.17 -10.42 -5.27
N THR A 125 -26.89 -10.32 -4.90
CA THR A 125 -26.25 -11.28 -3.97
C THR A 125 -25.93 -10.68 -2.60
N ASN A 126 -26.03 -9.36 -2.45
CA ASN A 126 -25.60 -8.60 -1.25
C ASN A 126 -24.14 -8.87 -0.85
N ARG A 127 -23.31 -9.31 -1.81
CA ARG A 127 -21.87 -9.56 -1.59
C ARG A 127 -21.04 -8.40 -2.11
N PRO A 128 -19.89 -8.11 -1.45
CA PRO A 128 -18.96 -7.10 -1.94
C PRO A 128 -18.26 -7.56 -3.21
N TYR A 129 -17.91 -6.58 -4.04
CA TYR A 129 -17.04 -6.80 -5.19
C TYR A 129 -15.59 -6.94 -4.76
N THR A 130 -14.81 -7.72 -5.51
CA THR A 130 -13.36 -7.80 -5.30
C THR A 130 -12.66 -6.59 -5.91
N LEU A 131 -11.46 -6.26 -5.40
CA LEU A 131 -10.66 -5.15 -5.90
C LEU A 131 -10.40 -5.27 -7.41
N SER A 132 -10.01 -6.45 -7.89
CA SER A 132 -9.71 -6.70 -9.30
C SER A 132 -10.92 -6.53 -10.22
N MET A 133 -12.12 -6.85 -9.75
CA MET A 133 -13.36 -6.66 -10.51
C MET A 133 -13.66 -5.17 -10.70
N LEU A 134 -13.58 -4.39 -9.62
CA LEU A 134 -13.83 -2.94 -9.67
C LEU A 134 -12.73 -2.21 -10.45
N GLU A 135 -11.48 -2.64 -10.34
CA GLU A 135 -10.41 -2.10 -11.18
C GLU A 135 -10.68 -2.32 -12.67
N ARG A 136 -11.14 -3.53 -13.04
CA ARG A 136 -11.51 -3.81 -14.43
C ARG A 136 -12.71 -2.97 -14.86
N ALA A 137 -13.76 -2.90 -14.03
CA ALA A 137 -14.95 -2.10 -14.32
C ALA A 137 -14.62 -0.62 -14.53
N LEU A 138 -13.75 -0.04 -13.69
CA LEU A 138 -13.27 1.35 -13.84
C LEU A 138 -12.48 1.57 -15.13
N ARG A 139 -11.69 0.58 -15.57
CA ARG A 139 -11.00 0.61 -16.88
C ARG A 139 -11.97 0.49 -18.04
N ASP A 140 -12.97 -0.38 -17.93
CA ASP A 140 -13.97 -0.63 -18.97
C ASP A 140 -14.82 0.63 -19.23
N ILE A 141 -15.20 1.37 -18.18
CA ILE A 141 -15.90 2.66 -18.33
C ILE A 141 -14.98 3.84 -18.70
N HIS A 142 -13.67 3.59 -18.83
CA HIS A 142 -12.66 4.60 -19.19
C HIS A 142 -12.70 5.83 -18.26
N PHE A 143 -12.85 5.60 -16.95
CA PHE A 143 -12.94 6.67 -15.97
C PHE A 143 -11.60 7.40 -15.83
N ASN A 144 -11.59 8.71 -16.03
CA ASN A 144 -10.39 9.53 -15.92
C ASN A 144 -10.23 10.07 -14.49
N LEU A 145 -9.15 9.68 -13.82
CA LEU A 145 -8.84 10.12 -12.46
C LEU A 145 -8.12 11.47 -12.44
N ASP A 146 -8.49 12.33 -11.50
CA ASP A 146 -7.84 13.61 -11.24
C ASP A 146 -6.95 13.51 -9.98
N PRO A 147 -5.62 13.66 -10.10
CA PRO A 147 -4.70 13.63 -8.95
C PRO A 147 -4.97 14.71 -7.89
N LYS A 148 -5.71 15.77 -8.24
CA LYS A 148 -6.03 16.86 -7.30
C LYS A 148 -7.20 16.55 -6.38
N LYS A 149 -8.06 15.60 -6.77
CA LYS A 149 -9.24 15.23 -6.00
C LYS A 149 -8.93 14.04 -5.09
N SER A 150 -9.59 13.98 -3.94
CA SER A 150 -9.46 12.82 -3.05
C SER A 150 -10.06 11.56 -3.68
N ALA A 151 -9.49 10.38 -3.37
CA ALA A 151 -10.00 9.09 -3.85
C ALA A 151 -11.49 8.88 -3.52
N LYS A 152 -11.94 9.34 -2.33
CA LYS A 152 -13.34 9.23 -1.90
C LYS A 152 -14.29 10.06 -2.76
N GLN A 153 -13.92 11.29 -3.11
CA GLN A 153 -14.73 12.14 -3.99
C GLN A 153 -14.83 11.50 -5.39
N GLN A 154 -13.71 10.98 -5.90
CA GLN A 154 -13.66 10.33 -7.20
C GLN A 154 -14.49 9.04 -7.23
N ALA A 155 -14.48 8.23 -6.17
CA ALA A 155 -15.32 7.04 -6.05
C ALA A 155 -16.82 7.39 -6.12
N LEU A 156 -17.24 8.48 -5.49
CA LEU A 156 -18.63 8.96 -5.55
C LEU A 156 -19.01 9.47 -6.95
N GLU A 157 -18.08 10.08 -7.68
CA GLU A 157 -18.27 10.49 -9.08
C GLU A 157 -18.32 9.29 -10.04
N ALA A 158 -17.56 8.21 -9.74
CA ALA A 158 -17.51 7.00 -10.55
C ALA A 158 -18.77 6.11 -10.38
N LEU A 159 -19.38 6.09 -9.20
CA LEU A 159 -20.49 5.18 -8.88
C LEU A 159 -21.69 5.28 -9.85
N PRO A 160 -22.20 6.48 -10.23
CA PRO A 160 -23.33 6.59 -11.15
C PRO A 160 -22.97 6.14 -12.57
N LEU A 161 -21.70 6.26 -12.96
CA LEU A 161 -21.21 5.80 -14.26
C LEU A 161 -21.10 4.27 -14.28
N LEU A 162 -20.57 3.69 -13.20
CA LEU A 162 -20.50 2.25 -13.00
C LEU A 162 -21.89 1.60 -12.95
N LYS A 163 -22.87 2.24 -12.29
CA LYS A 163 -24.24 1.73 -12.16
C LYS A 163 -24.99 1.60 -13.50
N LYS A 164 -24.56 2.28 -14.56
CA LYS A 164 -25.17 2.18 -15.90
C LYS A 164 -24.84 0.87 -16.61
N GLU A 165 -23.59 0.42 -16.48
CA GLU A 165 -23.07 -0.76 -17.18
C GLU A 165 -23.07 -2.00 -16.28
N PHE A 166 -22.88 -1.82 -14.96
CA PHE A 166 -22.76 -2.90 -14.00
C PHE A 166 -23.80 -2.78 -12.88
N PRO A 167 -24.34 -3.90 -12.36
CA PRO A 167 -25.27 -3.90 -11.23
C PRO A 167 -24.52 -3.60 -9.93
N ILE A 168 -24.17 -2.33 -9.70
CA ILE A 168 -23.43 -1.89 -8.52
C ILE A 168 -24.32 -0.93 -7.73
N GLU A 169 -24.49 -1.22 -6.45
CA GLU A 169 -25.23 -0.37 -5.52
C GLU A 169 -24.39 -0.07 -4.28
N ARG A 170 -24.68 1.05 -3.63
CA ARG A 170 -24.03 1.42 -2.38
C ARG A 170 -24.54 0.52 -1.26
N ALA A 171 -23.66 0.10 -0.37
CA ALA A 171 -24.02 -0.70 0.78
C ALA A 171 -24.93 0.11 1.73
N ARG A 172 -26.04 -0.50 2.15
CA ARG A 172 -26.94 0.06 3.16
C ARG A 172 -26.29 0.01 4.55
N MET A 173 -26.62 1.00 5.38
CA MET A 173 -26.21 1.08 6.78
C MET A 173 -27.25 0.40 7.67
N ARG A 174 -26.81 -0.31 8.71
CA ARG A 174 -27.70 -0.85 9.74
C ARG A 174 -27.75 0.12 10.90
N LEU A 175 -28.92 0.69 11.16
CA LEU A 175 -29.15 1.64 12.24
C LEU A 175 -30.06 1.01 13.29
N LYS A 176 -29.81 1.35 14.55
CA LYS A 176 -30.72 1.13 15.67
C LYS A 176 -31.25 2.48 16.13
N LEU A 177 -32.55 2.65 16.02
CA LEU A 177 -33.26 3.88 16.32
C LEU A 177 -34.10 3.63 17.57
N SER A 178 -33.84 4.36 18.65
CA SER A 178 -34.62 4.28 19.89
C SER A 178 -35.46 5.54 20.03
N VAL A 179 -36.79 5.40 19.92
CA VAL A 179 -37.75 6.51 19.99
C VAL A 179 -38.85 6.23 21.03
N PRO A 180 -39.45 7.25 21.66
CA PRO A 180 -40.68 7.08 22.44
C PRO A 180 -41.82 6.54 21.58
N VAL A 181 -42.75 5.78 22.19
CA VAL A 181 -43.91 5.16 21.50
C VAL A 181 -44.78 6.20 20.78
N GLU A 182 -44.84 7.43 21.29
CA GLU A 182 -45.60 8.55 20.70
C GLU A 182 -45.13 8.91 19.29
N ALA A 183 -43.82 8.80 19.02
CA ALA A 183 -43.20 9.18 17.74
C ALA A 183 -42.96 7.96 16.81
N GLN A 184 -43.43 6.77 17.20
CA GLN A 184 -43.21 5.54 16.43
C GLN A 184 -43.84 5.59 15.04
N GLN A 185 -45.11 6.02 14.94
CA GLN A 185 -45.83 6.03 13.66
C GLN A 185 -45.20 7.00 12.65
N GLU A 186 -44.74 8.16 13.11
CA GLU A 186 -44.03 9.13 12.27
C GLU A 186 -42.67 8.58 11.80
N LEU A 187 -41.97 7.84 12.67
CA LEU A 187 -40.71 7.20 12.31
C LEU A 187 -40.90 6.13 11.24
N GLU A 188 -41.91 5.27 11.38
CA GLU A 188 -42.22 4.23 10.39
C GLU A 188 -42.60 4.85 9.03
N GLN A 189 -43.36 5.94 9.02
CA GLN A 189 -43.67 6.67 7.79
C GLN A 189 -42.42 7.25 7.13
N LEU A 190 -41.52 7.85 7.93
CA LEU A 190 -40.26 8.40 7.41
C LEU A 190 -39.35 7.30 6.87
N LEU A 191 -39.26 6.15 7.54
CA LEU A 191 -38.51 4.98 7.07
C LEU A 191 -39.08 4.44 5.76
N GLN A 192 -40.41 4.38 5.62
CA GLN A 192 -41.07 3.96 4.39
C GLN A 192 -40.80 4.94 3.22
N MET A 193 -40.81 6.25 3.50
CA MET A 193 -40.49 7.28 2.50
C MET A 193 -39.05 7.20 2.01
N GLU A 194 -38.11 6.88 2.90
CA GLU A 194 -36.68 6.75 2.59
C GLU A 194 -36.29 5.36 2.06
N ALA A 195 -37.28 4.51 1.73
CA ALA A 195 -37.09 3.14 1.25
C ALA A 195 -36.21 2.26 2.16
N ALA A 196 -36.33 2.46 3.48
CA ALA A 196 -35.64 1.67 4.49
C ALA A 196 -36.23 0.25 4.60
N ASP A 197 -35.38 -0.74 4.82
CA ASP A 197 -35.81 -2.11 5.14
C ASP A 197 -35.79 -2.33 6.65
N VAL A 198 -36.97 -2.46 7.26
CA VAL A 198 -37.12 -2.61 8.72
C VAL A 198 -37.01 -4.09 9.09
N GLN A 199 -36.04 -4.44 9.92
CA GLN A 199 -35.74 -5.82 10.26
C GLN A 199 -36.36 -6.27 11.58
N SER A 200 -36.33 -5.40 12.58
CA SER A 200 -36.95 -5.68 13.87
C SER A 200 -37.50 -4.41 14.49
N LEU A 201 -38.64 -4.58 15.17
CA LEU A 201 -39.29 -3.56 15.96
C LEU A 201 -39.61 -4.16 17.32
N ASP A 202 -38.94 -3.65 18.35
CA ASP A 202 -39.07 -4.12 19.72
C ASP A 202 -39.57 -2.98 20.60
N VAL A 203 -40.76 -3.14 21.17
CA VAL A 203 -41.31 -2.19 22.15
C VAL A 203 -40.87 -2.64 23.54
N GLY A 204 -39.94 -1.90 24.15
CA GLY A 204 -39.40 -2.21 25.45
C GLY A 204 -40.36 -1.87 26.60
N PRO A 205 -40.26 -2.55 27.75
CA PRO A 205 -40.99 -2.18 28.96
C PRO A 205 -40.44 -0.86 29.50
N GLY A 206 -41.08 0.25 29.15
CA GLY A 206 -40.63 1.61 29.47
C GLY A 206 -41.11 2.71 28.51
N GLY A 207 -41.96 2.40 27.53
CA GLY A 207 -42.46 3.40 26.58
C GLY A 207 -41.44 3.82 25.51
N VAL A 208 -40.37 3.04 25.34
CA VAL A 208 -39.34 3.23 24.31
C VAL A 208 -39.42 2.10 23.29
N CYS A 209 -39.54 2.46 22.03
CA CYS A 209 -39.51 1.58 20.87
C CYS A 209 -38.10 1.59 20.27
N ALA A 210 -37.51 0.41 20.09
CA ALA A 210 -36.25 0.21 19.39
C ALA A 210 -36.53 -0.40 18.01
N VAL A 211 -36.09 0.28 16.95
CA VAL A 211 -36.25 -0.15 15.56
C VAL A 211 -34.87 -0.38 14.95
N VAL A 212 -34.65 -1.58 14.40
CA VAL A 212 -33.45 -1.88 13.61
C VAL A 212 -33.82 -1.85 12.14
N ALA A 213 -33.22 -0.92 11.39
CA ALA A 213 -33.50 -0.73 9.98
C ALA A 213 -32.22 -0.66 9.15
N GLN A 214 -32.29 -1.14 7.91
CA GLN A 214 -31.28 -0.92 6.89
C GLN A 214 -31.66 0.27 6.01
N VAL A 215 -30.78 1.26 5.93
CA VAL A 215 -31.05 2.51 5.23
C VAL A 215 -29.91 2.88 4.29
N GLU A 216 -30.22 3.59 3.21
CA GLU A 216 -29.20 4.20 2.39
C GLU A 216 -28.45 5.30 3.19
N PRO A 217 -27.12 5.45 3.04
CA PRO A 217 -26.36 6.48 3.76
C PRO A 217 -26.87 7.92 3.58
N GLY A 218 -27.59 8.20 2.49
CA GLY A 218 -28.22 9.51 2.24
C GLY A 218 -29.36 9.83 3.21
N ALA A 219 -30.13 8.82 3.62
CA ALA A 219 -31.29 8.95 4.51
C ALA A 219 -30.88 9.27 5.96
N PHE A 220 -29.62 9.00 6.34
CA PHE A 220 -29.10 9.24 7.68
C PHE A 220 -29.32 10.68 8.16
N ARG A 221 -29.17 11.67 7.28
CA ARG A 221 -29.37 13.09 7.63
C ARG A 221 -30.81 13.40 8.01
N ASN A 222 -31.77 12.86 7.27
CA ASN A 222 -33.20 13.07 7.50
C ASN A 222 -33.63 12.38 8.79
N LEU A 223 -33.19 11.13 9.00
CA LEU A 223 -33.43 10.39 10.25
C LEU A 223 -32.83 11.10 11.46
N HIS A 224 -31.58 11.58 11.38
CA HIS A 224 -30.97 12.33 12.48
C HIS A 224 -31.73 13.64 12.78
N SER A 225 -32.19 14.36 11.76
CA SER A 225 -33.01 15.56 11.94
C SER A 225 -34.33 15.25 12.63
N PHE A 226 -35.00 14.17 12.21
CA PHE A 226 -36.25 13.71 12.83
C PHE A 226 -36.06 13.37 14.31
N MET A 227 -34.97 12.67 14.65
CA MET A 227 -34.64 12.33 16.05
C MET A 227 -34.41 13.58 16.94
N GLN A 228 -33.95 14.69 16.36
CA GLN A 228 -33.80 15.94 17.11
C GLN A 228 -35.13 16.68 17.26
N THR A 229 -35.94 16.73 16.20
CA THR A 229 -37.18 17.52 16.16
C THR A 229 -38.37 16.79 16.78
N SER A 230 -38.73 15.61 16.29
CA SER A 230 -39.93 14.88 16.72
C SER A 230 -39.77 14.28 18.11
N THR A 231 -38.58 13.80 18.45
CA THR A 231 -38.30 13.22 19.78
C THR A 231 -37.73 14.20 20.80
N ARG A 232 -37.68 15.51 20.50
CA ARG A 232 -37.16 16.57 21.39
C ARG A 232 -35.81 16.23 22.06
N GLY A 233 -34.94 15.49 21.36
CA GLY A 233 -33.64 15.03 21.85
C GLY A 233 -33.65 13.82 22.80
N ILE A 234 -34.79 13.19 23.06
CA ILE A 234 -34.91 11.95 23.87
C ILE A 234 -34.52 10.72 23.04
N GLY A 235 -34.76 10.78 21.71
CA GLY A 235 -34.45 9.70 20.80
C GLY A 235 -32.94 9.47 20.65
N ARG A 236 -32.52 8.21 20.64
CA ARG A 236 -31.12 7.80 20.46
C ARG A 236 -30.95 7.07 19.14
N LEU A 237 -30.00 7.52 18.31
CA LEU A 237 -29.62 6.89 17.06
C LEU A 237 -28.25 6.24 17.21
N GLU A 238 -28.18 4.93 17.02
CA GLU A 238 -26.94 4.15 17.06
C GLU A 238 -26.68 3.53 15.68
N VAL A 239 -25.46 3.68 15.17
CA VAL A 239 -25.02 2.99 13.95
C VAL A 239 -24.49 1.62 14.35
N LEU A 240 -25.19 0.55 13.97
CA LEU A 240 -24.74 -0.81 14.24
C LEU A 240 -23.68 -1.27 13.22
N SER A 241 -23.91 -0.96 11.93
CA SER A 241 -22.93 -1.22 10.87
C SER A 241 -22.97 -0.14 9.79
N LEU A 242 -21.78 0.27 9.34
CA LEU A 242 -21.58 1.24 8.26
C LEU A 242 -21.84 0.65 6.86
N ALA A 243 -21.78 -0.67 6.73
CA ALA A 243 -22.06 -1.39 5.48
C ALA A 243 -22.56 -2.79 5.85
N VAL A 244 -23.80 -3.10 5.50
CA VAL A 244 -24.32 -4.47 5.59
C VAL A 244 -23.83 -5.23 4.37
N MET A 245 -22.91 -6.16 4.59
CA MET A 245 -22.47 -7.12 3.59
C MET A 245 -22.79 -8.52 4.12
N ALA A 246 -23.25 -9.42 3.26
CA ALA A 246 -23.35 -10.83 3.63
C ALA A 246 -21.93 -11.42 3.75
N GLU A 247 -21.61 -12.04 4.89
CA GLU A 247 -20.36 -12.80 5.05
C GLU A 247 -20.38 -14.06 4.18
N GLY A 248 -19.42 -14.17 3.26
CA GLY A 248 -19.04 -15.41 2.56
C GLY A 248 -19.79 -15.76 1.27
N ALA A 249 -19.09 -15.87 0.13
CA ALA A 249 -18.67 -17.16 -0.42
C ALA A 249 -17.68 -16.98 -1.60
N SER A 250 -17.02 -18.08 -1.96
CA SER A 250 -15.79 -18.24 -2.77
C SER A 250 -15.88 -17.78 -4.23
N ALA A 251 -14.69 -17.67 -4.84
CA ALA A 251 -14.42 -17.22 -6.20
C ALA A 251 -15.11 -18.01 -7.33
N ASP A 252 -15.79 -19.11 -7.03
CA ASP A 252 -16.29 -20.07 -8.03
C ASP A 252 -17.61 -19.67 -8.71
N GLU A 253 -18.41 -18.79 -8.10
CA GLU A 253 -19.76 -18.46 -8.62
C GLU A 253 -19.75 -17.47 -9.80
N PHE A 254 -18.64 -16.75 -10.04
CA PHE A 254 -18.53 -15.80 -11.15
C PHE A 254 -18.19 -16.46 -12.50
N ALA A 255 -17.75 -17.71 -12.51
CA ALA A 255 -17.47 -18.44 -13.75
C ALA A 255 -18.72 -18.64 -14.63
N ASN A 256 -19.92 -18.46 -14.05
CA ASN A 256 -21.19 -18.78 -14.72
C ASN A 256 -21.93 -17.57 -15.34
N TRP A 257 -21.36 -16.35 -15.30
CA TRP A 257 -21.96 -15.16 -15.92
C TRP A 257 -21.27 -14.79 -17.24
N GLY A 258 -21.19 -15.75 -18.17
CA GLY A 258 -20.40 -15.62 -19.40
C GLY A 258 -20.88 -16.42 -20.61
N ALA A 259 -22.14 -16.84 -20.67
CA ALA A 259 -22.71 -17.43 -21.90
C ALA A 259 -24.07 -16.80 -22.22
N PRO A 260 -24.25 -16.13 -23.38
CA PRO A 260 -25.56 -15.68 -23.81
C PRO A 260 -26.45 -16.88 -24.13
N ALA A 261 -27.71 -16.83 -23.69
CA ALA A 261 -28.73 -17.80 -23.99
C ALA A 261 -28.98 -17.87 -25.51
N ALA A 262 -28.48 -18.93 -26.16
CA ALA A 262 -28.84 -19.27 -27.52
C ALA A 262 -29.99 -20.29 -27.52
N GLY A 263 -31.01 -20.00 -28.32
CA GLY A 263 -32.29 -20.67 -28.31
C GLY A 263 -32.30 -22.15 -28.74
N THR A 264 -33.44 -22.74 -28.41
CA THR A 264 -33.98 -24.07 -28.74
C THR A 264 -33.42 -24.72 -30.02
N ARG A 265 -32.66 -25.81 -29.86
CA ARG A 265 -32.56 -26.89 -30.86
C ARG A 265 -32.55 -28.26 -30.16
N THR A 266 -33.28 -29.19 -30.78
CA THR A 266 -33.64 -30.54 -30.33
C THR A 266 -32.46 -31.53 -30.32
N PRO A 267 -32.58 -32.67 -29.60
CA PRO A 267 -31.46 -33.57 -29.32
C PRO A 267 -31.32 -34.68 -30.37
N LEU A 268 -30.14 -34.80 -30.99
CA LEU A 268 -29.63 -36.06 -31.55
C LEU A 268 -28.10 -35.97 -31.70
N GLU A 269 -27.41 -37.09 -31.42
CA GLU A 269 -25.95 -37.36 -31.56
C GLU A 269 -25.10 -36.82 -30.37
N ALA A 270 -24.91 -37.55 -29.28
CA ALA A 270 -24.16 -38.80 -29.06
C ALA A 270 -22.63 -38.67 -29.20
N GLU A 271 -21.98 -38.80 -28.02
CA GLU A 271 -20.67 -39.42 -27.73
C GLU A 271 -19.35 -38.80 -28.23
N ALA A 272 -18.52 -38.36 -27.26
CA ALA A 272 -17.27 -39.06 -26.91
C ALA A 272 -16.72 -38.54 -25.57
N ALA A 273 -16.51 -39.47 -24.64
CA ALA A 273 -15.96 -39.27 -23.30
C ALA A 273 -14.42 -39.32 -23.27
N ILE A 274 -13.87 -39.27 -22.05
CA ILE A 274 -12.49 -39.53 -21.54
C ILE A 274 -11.89 -38.24 -20.94
N GLU A 275 -12.18 -37.89 -19.68
CA GLU A 275 -11.65 -38.40 -18.38
C GLU A 275 -10.41 -37.65 -17.85
N ARG A 276 -10.59 -37.08 -16.65
CA ARG A 276 -9.55 -36.57 -15.74
C ARG A 276 -9.26 -37.64 -14.69
N PRO A 277 -8.06 -37.75 -14.14
CA PRO A 277 -7.88 -38.34 -12.81
C PRO A 277 -7.95 -37.24 -11.73
N ALA A 278 -8.58 -37.61 -10.61
CA ALA A 278 -8.77 -36.83 -9.41
C ALA A 278 -7.92 -37.41 -8.28
N GLU A 279 -7.23 -36.57 -7.51
CA GLU A 279 -6.66 -36.88 -6.19
C GLU A 279 -6.47 -35.53 -5.46
N SER A 280 -6.57 -35.35 -4.15
CA SER A 280 -7.18 -36.06 -3.02
C SER A 280 -7.13 -35.07 -1.84
N SER A 281 -8.08 -35.16 -0.92
CA SER A 281 -8.26 -34.30 0.25
C SER A 281 -7.78 -34.95 1.54
N THR A 282 -7.05 -34.23 2.40
CA THR A 282 -6.95 -34.42 3.87
C THR A 282 -6.27 -33.16 4.45
N SER A 283 -6.94 -32.23 5.14
CA SER A 283 -7.52 -32.21 6.52
C SER A 283 -6.54 -31.72 7.61
N GLY A 284 -6.98 -30.75 8.42
CA GLY A 284 -6.39 -30.37 9.72
C GLY A 284 -6.32 -28.85 9.93
N ALA A 285 -7.42 -28.17 10.29
CA ALA A 285 -7.91 -27.93 11.66
C ALA A 285 -7.09 -26.91 12.47
N TYR A 286 -7.66 -25.71 12.67
CA TYR A 286 -7.43 -24.89 13.87
C TYR A 286 -8.77 -24.31 14.33
N ALA A 287 -9.17 -24.68 15.55
CA ALA A 287 -10.31 -24.14 16.26
C ALA A 287 -9.82 -23.28 17.43
N ALA A 288 -10.47 -22.11 17.55
CA ALA A 288 -10.89 -21.35 18.73
C ALA A 288 -10.17 -21.52 20.08
N VAL A 289 -9.86 -20.38 20.71
CA VAL A 289 -10.00 -20.21 22.18
C VAL A 289 -10.48 -18.79 22.48
N GLU A 290 -11.57 -18.67 23.23
CA GLU A 290 -12.14 -17.43 23.76
C GLU A 290 -12.12 -17.44 25.31
N ALA A 291 -11.76 -16.28 25.88
CA ALA A 291 -12.23 -15.61 27.11
C ALA A 291 -12.15 -16.24 28.53
N ARG A 292 -11.59 -15.45 29.49
CA ARG A 292 -12.25 -14.73 30.64
C ARG A 292 -11.19 -14.18 31.65
N GLN A 293 -11.12 -12.87 31.93
CA GLN A 293 -11.71 -12.05 33.05
C GLN A 293 -11.26 -12.48 34.49
N ALA A 294 -10.95 -11.62 35.49
CA ALA A 294 -11.30 -10.22 35.81
C ALA A 294 -10.38 -9.59 36.92
N ASP A 295 -10.72 -8.33 37.27
CA ASP A 295 -10.39 -7.47 38.45
C ASP A 295 -9.02 -6.76 38.50
N GLY A 296 -8.87 -5.47 38.81
CA GLY A 296 -9.75 -4.40 39.31
C GLY A 296 -8.94 -3.54 40.30
N THR A 297 -8.69 -2.24 40.08
CA THR A 297 -9.17 -1.10 40.93
C THR A 297 -8.24 0.13 40.79
N VAL A 298 -8.88 1.29 40.92
CA VAL A 298 -8.54 2.72 40.76
C VAL A 298 -7.36 3.31 41.58
N VAL A 299 -6.79 4.45 41.11
CA VAL A 299 -6.85 5.81 41.75
C VAL A 299 -5.91 6.82 41.04
N SER A 300 -6.44 8.02 40.82
CA SER A 300 -5.82 9.25 40.29
C SER A 300 -4.78 9.90 41.20
N THR A 301 -3.81 10.67 40.68
CA THR A 301 -3.51 12.08 41.09
C THR A 301 -2.30 12.71 40.36
N SER A 302 -2.55 13.91 39.80
CA SER A 302 -1.74 15.13 39.68
C SER A 302 -0.21 15.17 39.87
N GLY A 303 0.45 15.99 39.03
CA GLY A 303 1.25 17.13 39.53
C GLY A 303 2.74 17.21 39.18
N ARG A 304 3.07 18.20 38.33
CA ARG A 304 4.31 18.99 38.15
C ARG A 304 5.56 18.63 39.00
N PHE A 305 6.74 18.65 38.37
CA PHE A 305 7.84 19.62 38.57
C PHE A 305 9.10 19.19 37.79
N ALA A 306 9.81 20.16 37.21
CA ALA A 306 11.24 20.10 36.81
C ALA A 306 11.96 21.20 37.65
N PRO A 307 13.28 21.50 37.52
CA PRO A 307 14.42 20.86 36.84
C PRO A 307 15.72 20.91 37.72
N ALA A 308 16.91 20.91 37.07
CA ALA A 308 18.28 21.27 37.54
C ALA A 308 19.15 20.09 38.02
N ALA A 309 20.48 20.02 37.85
CA ALA A 309 21.49 20.89 37.24
C ALA A 309 22.88 20.19 37.33
N VAL A 310 23.71 20.39 36.29
CA VAL A 310 25.14 20.79 36.36
C VAL A 310 26.24 19.77 36.73
N GLY A 311 27.33 19.85 35.94
CA GLY A 311 28.72 19.63 36.40
C GLY A 311 29.49 18.61 35.56
N SER A 312 30.10 18.99 34.44
CA SER A 312 31.46 19.58 34.30
C SER A 312 32.60 18.54 34.39
N GLY A 313 33.44 18.49 33.34
CA GLY A 313 34.62 17.61 33.33
C GLY A 313 35.40 17.59 32.01
N ARG A 314 36.09 18.70 31.72
CA ARG A 314 37.31 18.86 30.88
C ARG A 314 38.12 17.55 30.65
N ARG A 315 38.83 17.30 29.53
CA ARG A 315 39.90 18.14 28.94
C ARG A 315 40.50 17.41 27.71
N GLY A 316 41.02 18.19 26.76
CA GLY A 316 42.32 17.94 26.13
C GLY A 316 42.31 17.27 24.76
N GLY A 317 42.54 18.08 23.71
CA GLY A 317 42.85 17.60 22.36
C GLY A 317 44.33 17.29 22.15
N SER A 318 44.62 16.63 21.04
CA SER A 318 45.82 16.82 20.22
C SER A 318 45.64 16.12 18.86
N SER A 319 46.48 16.49 17.91
CA SER A 319 46.18 16.61 16.50
C SER A 319 46.96 15.59 15.64
N GLY A 320 46.28 14.86 14.75
CA GLY A 320 46.76 14.21 13.50
C GLY A 320 47.91 13.16 13.58
N PRO A 321 48.25 12.41 12.50
CA PRO A 321 47.69 12.39 11.13
C PRO A 321 47.32 10.99 10.57
N ASP A 322 46.76 11.02 9.37
CA ASP A 322 46.51 10.02 8.31
C ASP A 322 47.24 8.64 8.33
N ALA A 323 46.50 7.53 8.11
CA ALA A 323 46.95 6.30 7.42
C ALA A 323 45.82 5.24 7.32
N GLY A 324 45.52 4.81 6.08
CA GLY A 324 44.64 3.67 5.80
C GLY A 324 45.31 2.31 6.10
N GLY A 325 44.50 1.33 6.52
CA GLY A 325 44.88 -0.08 6.75
C GLY A 325 43.70 -0.91 7.29
N PRO A 326 43.68 -2.24 7.08
CA PRO A 326 42.51 -3.02 6.65
C PRO A 326 41.54 -3.39 7.77
N GLY A 327 40.26 -3.54 7.41
CA GLY A 327 39.20 -4.03 8.30
C GLY A 327 39.49 -5.42 8.83
N ALA A 328 39.43 -5.57 10.14
CA ALA A 328 39.55 -6.84 10.84
C ALA A 328 38.41 -7.80 10.45
N GLU A 329 38.73 -8.90 9.78
CA GLU A 329 37.80 -10.00 9.58
C GLU A 329 37.49 -10.67 10.93
N GLN A 330 36.21 -10.70 11.29
CA GLN A 330 35.73 -11.48 12.43
C GLN A 330 35.96 -12.98 12.17
N PRO A 331 36.33 -13.78 13.19
CA PRO A 331 36.59 -15.21 13.02
C PRO A 331 35.33 -15.95 12.56
N GLN A 332 35.39 -16.56 11.37
CA GLN A 332 34.32 -17.42 10.84
C GLN A 332 34.37 -18.78 11.55
N GLN A 333 33.32 -19.15 12.28
CA GLN A 333 33.21 -20.48 12.87
C GLN A 333 32.45 -21.40 11.93
N VAL A 334 33.02 -22.56 11.62
CA VAL A 334 32.40 -23.56 10.73
C VAL A 334 31.38 -24.33 11.57
N VAL A 335 30.09 -24.17 11.24
CA VAL A 335 28.95 -24.85 11.90
C VAL A 335 28.76 -26.24 11.31
N TYR A 336 28.95 -26.37 9.99
CA TYR A 336 28.89 -27.65 9.30
C TYR A 336 30.10 -27.77 8.36
N PRO A 337 31.03 -28.71 8.62
CA PRO A 337 32.16 -28.92 7.73
C PRO A 337 31.67 -29.43 6.37
N ARG A 338 32.47 -29.24 5.33
CA ARG A 338 32.12 -29.59 3.95
C ARG A 338 31.58 -31.02 3.86
N GLY A 339 30.30 -31.14 3.54
CA GLY A 339 29.59 -32.41 3.48
C GLY A 339 28.42 -32.38 2.51
N PRO A 340 27.71 -33.51 2.34
CA PRO A 340 26.54 -33.58 1.47
C PRO A 340 25.40 -32.72 2.02
N VAL A 341 24.55 -32.22 1.14
CA VAL A 341 23.38 -31.39 1.51
C VAL A 341 22.43 -32.13 2.46
N SER A 342 22.32 -33.45 2.32
CA SER A 342 21.53 -34.32 3.20
C SER A 342 22.01 -34.33 4.66
N GLY A 343 23.30 -34.04 4.91
CA GLY A 343 23.91 -34.10 6.24
C GLY A 343 23.80 -32.82 7.06
N ILE A 344 23.11 -31.78 6.57
CA ILE A 344 22.90 -30.53 7.31
C ILE A 344 22.12 -30.80 8.61
N PRO A 345 22.56 -30.26 9.77
CA PRO A 345 21.87 -30.40 11.06
C PRO A 345 20.39 -29.99 11.02
N GLU A 346 19.56 -30.63 11.85
CA GLU A 346 18.10 -30.40 11.89
C GLU A 346 17.71 -28.95 12.23
N GLU A 347 18.55 -28.23 12.99
CA GLU A 347 18.42 -26.80 13.28
C GLU A 347 18.39 -25.92 12.02
N HIS A 348 18.82 -26.44 10.87
CA HIS A 348 18.81 -25.77 9.58
C HIS A 348 18.02 -26.54 8.50
N ALA A 349 17.00 -27.31 8.91
CA ALA A 349 16.17 -28.12 8.02
C ALA A 349 15.56 -27.35 6.83
N SER A 350 15.15 -26.09 7.04
CA SER A 350 14.62 -25.22 5.97
C SER A 350 15.64 -24.92 4.86
N ARG A 351 16.94 -24.90 5.19
CA ARG A 351 18.02 -24.75 4.21
C ARG A 351 18.26 -26.06 3.47
N ARG A 352 18.21 -27.20 4.16
CA ARG A 352 18.34 -28.54 3.57
C ARG A 352 17.29 -28.80 2.49
N GLU A 353 16.03 -28.45 2.76
CA GLU A 353 14.93 -28.59 1.78
C GLU A 353 15.19 -27.74 0.53
N ARG A 354 15.61 -26.48 0.70
CA ARG A 354 15.92 -25.59 -0.43
C ARG A 354 17.13 -26.06 -1.25
N PHE A 355 18.11 -26.70 -0.61
CA PHE A 355 19.33 -27.15 -1.26
C PHE A 355 19.18 -28.53 -1.92
N ALA A 356 18.16 -29.31 -1.56
CA ALA A 356 17.85 -30.60 -2.18
C ALA A 356 17.61 -30.47 -3.70
N GLU A 357 17.13 -29.31 -4.17
CA GLU A 357 17.03 -29.02 -5.61
C GLU A 357 18.36 -29.15 -6.36
N LEU A 358 19.50 -28.86 -5.72
CA LEU A 358 20.81 -28.97 -6.38
C LEU A 358 21.20 -30.42 -6.63
N ASP A 359 20.99 -31.29 -5.63
CA ASP A 359 21.26 -32.72 -5.78
C ASP A 359 20.29 -33.39 -6.77
N ALA A 360 19.05 -32.89 -6.87
CA ALA A 360 18.09 -33.34 -7.89
C ALA A 360 18.50 -32.95 -9.32
N LEU A 361 19.17 -31.80 -9.50
CA LEU A 361 19.65 -31.33 -10.81
C LEU A 361 20.96 -32.01 -11.22
N GLN A 362 21.89 -32.17 -10.28
CA GLN A 362 23.18 -32.84 -10.50
C GLN A 362 23.66 -33.40 -9.17
N PRO A 363 23.82 -34.71 -9.00
CA PRO A 363 24.26 -35.27 -7.71
C PRO A 363 25.72 -34.93 -7.41
N GLY A 364 26.04 -34.77 -6.12
CA GLY A 364 27.43 -34.64 -5.64
C GLY A 364 27.84 -33.22 -5.23
N TRP A 365 26.88 -32.31 -5.01
CA TRP A 365 27.20 -31.00 -4.45
C TRP A 365 27.56 -31.13 -2.97
N THR A 366 28.56 -30.35 -2.55
CA THR A 366 28.92 -30.26 -1.13
C THR A 366 28.72 -28.85 -0.62
N VAL A 367 28.28 -28.74 0.63
CA VAL A 367 27.95 -27.48 1.28
C VAL A 367 28.73 -27.36 2.58
N GLU A 368 29.18 -26.14 2.87
CA GLU A 368 29.82 -25.77 4.12
C GLU A 368 29.02 -24.61 4.73
N LEU A 369 28.65 -24.73 6.00
CA LEU A 369 27.94 -23.67 6.72
C LEU A 369 28.90 -22.97 7.67
N ARG A 370 28.97 -21.65 7.58
CA ARG A 370 29.82 -20.80 8.42
C ARG A 370 28.99 -19.73 9.11
N THR A 371 29.29 -19.45 10.36
CA THR A 371 28.74 -18.28 11.05
C THR A 371 29.63 -17.07 10.84
N LYS A 372 28.97 -15.94 10.56
CA LYS A 372 29.58 -14.61 10.51
C LYS A 372 28.72 -13.69 11.38
N GLY A 373 29.13 -13.51 12.63
CA GLY A 373 28.28 -12.91 13.66
C GLY A 373 27.02 -13.76 13.89
N ASP A 374 25.85 -13.11 13.90
CA ASP A 374 24.55 -13.77 14.11
C ASP A 374 23.98 -14.45 12.86
N THR A 375 24.69 -14.41 11.72
CA THR A 375 24.18 -14.92 10.44
C THR A 375 24.94 -16.18 10.00
N VAL A 376 24.19 -17.22 9.59
CA VAL A 376 24.75 -18.45 9.00
C VAL A 376 24.77 -18.33 7.48
N GLU A 377 25.97 -18.28 6.89
CA GLU A 377 26.22 -18.27 5.46
C GLU A 377 26.48 -19.70 4.95
N ALA A 378 25.94 -20.02 3.77
CA ALA A 378 26.16 -21.30 3.10
C ALA A 378 27.05 -21.12 1.86
N VAL A 379 28.14 -21.88 1.80
CA VAL A 379 29.08 -21.89 0.68
C VAL A 379 28.97 -23.23 -0.05
N PHE A 380 28.70 -23.17 -1.34
CA PHE A 380 28.53 -24.35 -2.19
C PHE A 380 29.80 -24.66 -2.98
N PHE A 381 30.04 -25.95 -3.16
CA PHE A 381 31.15 -26.49 -3.93
C PHE A 381 30.62 -27.45 -4.99
N HIS A 382 31.09 -27.26 -6.21
CA HIS A 382 30.77 -28.11 -7.35
C HIS A 382 31.32 -29.53 -7.14
N PRO A 383 30.73 -30.59 -7.74
CA PRO A 383 31.26 -31.95 -7.67
C PRO A 383 32.73 -32.10 -8.09
N SER A 384 33.25 -31.19 -8.92
CA SER A 384 34.67 -31.13 -9.31
C SER A 384 35.60 -30.59 -8.21
N GLY A 385 35.05 -30.11 -7.09
CA GLY A 385 35.78 -29.52 -5.97
C GLY A 385 35.94 -28.00 -6.00
N GLU A 386 35.41 -27.32 -7.02
CA GLU A 386 35.49 -25.87 -7.16
C GLU A 386 34.52 -25.14 -6.21
N ARG A 387 34.98 -24.02 -5.61
CA ARG A 387 34.14 -23.17 -4.75
C ARG A 387 33.27 -22.24 -5.59
N VAL A 388 31.96 -22.40 -5.51
CA VAL A 388 30.97 -21.62 -6.29
C VAL A 388 30.40 -20.43 -5.48
N GLY A 389 30.50 -20.50 -4.15
CA GLY A 389 30.03 -19.43 -3.27
C GLY A 389 28.54 -19.56 -2.98
N ALA A 390 27.73 -18.58 -3.42
CA ALA A 390 26.31 -18.50 -3.08
C ALA A 390 25.43 -19.51 -3.85
N PHE A 391 24.29 -19.89 -3.25
CA PHE A 391 23.31 -20.84 -3.80
C PHE A 391 22.84 -20.48 -5.23
N ALA A 392 22.60 -19.20 -5.51
CA ALA A 392 22.12 -18.75 -6.82
C ALA A 392 23.11 -19.07 -7.95
N ASN A 393 24.41 -19.01 -7.67
CA ASN A 393 25.45 -19.36 -8.64
C ASN A 393 25.53 -20.88 -8.84
N ALA A 394 25.45 -21.65 -7.74
CA ALA A 394 25.42 -23.12 -7.78
C ALA A 394 24.24 -23.64 -8.61
N ARG A 395 23.04 -23.07 -8.40
CA ARG A 395 21.83 -23.45 -9.14
C ARG A 395 21.94 -23.13 -10.63
N ARG A 396 22.53 -21.98 -10.98
CA ARG A 396 22.75 -21.61 -12.39
C ARG A 396 23.71 -22.59 -13.08
N MET A 397 24.77 -23.02 -12.40
CA MET A 397 25.73 -23.99 -12.94
C MET A 397 25.09 -25.38 -13.09
N ALA A 398 24.34 -25.85 -12.10
CA ALA A 398 23.64 -27.15 -12.16
C ALA A 398 22.59 -27.20 -13.30
N LEU A 399 21.93 -26.09 -13.62
CA LEU A 399 21.01 -26.02 -14.76
C LEU A 399 21.73 -26.02 -16.12
N GLN A 400 22.92 -25.44 -16.21
CA GLN A 400 23.72 -25.43 -17.44
C GLN A 400 24.32 -26.81 -17.74
N THR A 401 24.77 -27.54 -16.73
CA THR A 401 25.28 -28.91 -16.88
C THR A 401 24.16 -29.86 -17.32
N ASN A 402 22.98 -29.78 -16.71
CA ASN A 402 21.82 -30.61 -17.10
C ASN A 402 21.36 -30.33 -18.54
N LYS A 403 21.39 -29.07 -19.00
CA LYS A 403 21.07 -28.72 -20.39
C LYS A 403 22.08 -29.25 -21.41
N THR A 404 23.34 -29.49 -20.99
CA THR A 404 24.41 -30.00 -21.86
C THR A 404 24.48 -31.53 -21.86
N ALA A 405 23.87 -32.19 -20.86
CA ALA A 405 23.85 -33.63 -20.67
C ALA A 405 22.60 -34.33 -21.24
N ALA A 406 21.61 -33.57 -21.73
CA ALA A 406 20.48 -34.10 -22.47
C ALA A 406 20.90 -34.40 -23.93
N PRO A 407 20.73 -35.63 -24.44
CA PRO A 407 21.13 -36.01 -25.80
C PRO A 407 20.31 -35.30 -26.89
#